data_AF-A0A1H9C8Z9-F1
#
_entry.id   AF-A0A1H9C8Z9-F1
#
_cell.length_a   1.000
_cell.length_b   1.000
_cell.length_c   1.000
_cell.angle_alpha   90.00
_cell.angle_beta   90.00
_cell.angle_gamma   90.00
#
_symmetry.space_group_name_H-M   'P 1'
#
loop_
_entity.id
_entity.type
_entity.pdbx_description
1 polymer ?
#
loop_
_entity_poly.entity_id
_entity_poly.type
_entity_poly.pdbx_seq_one_letter_code
_entity_poly.pdbx_strand_id
1 'polypeptide(L)'
;MKWLTHQIGMAAAALRLRRFARDENGTIIMLTLILLIPMIIVGGIAVDFMRFEAKRARLQGITDTAVLASANLRQPTDAKTLITDHFTKAGEAAALKGEPVIVTGRNVREVTVQSYVQVRMHFLSMFMPWIGQMNGPEYLTANSQSTAIQGSGKIEVSLVLDLSGSMEFGVPGTTFKRMKLVTDAAEDFIDQLLDPALQDRVSISIIPYSDSVNAGPEILDALDIDPVTQHGFSHCIEFDPAEYATTVFDDDRTYRQTQPVMTNSFGNVFGRDLNNPAVTQPICPRYDFERMVILSQNADLLKGRLASLEPRAGTAIHEGMKWATTLLDPSFNDVVKELPNGFVDGVFRDRPSPYTLVAGANTSPTLKYIVLLTDGQNSASCRLNDEFIDTPSEMLFWANNNMPFVGNNRFGRFGTGCSSTDTNIVYEHDGAQADTWLSSTCTAAKNRGIKVYTISVTGNDTSQEAIDGRTVMRNCANDPSQFFATTGANLGSIFSAIADQITELRLTQ
;
A
#
# COMPACT_ATOMS: atom_id res chain seq x y z
N MET A 1 -38.83 107.98 -11.20
CA MET A 1 -39.33 106.81 -10.45
C MET A 1 -39.25 105.46 -11.20
N LYS A 2 -39.01 105.40 -12.52
CA LYS A 2 -38.93 104.14 -13.31
C LYS A 2 -37.58 103.40 -13.26
N TRP A 3 -36.52 104.00 -12.70
CA TRP A 3 -35.18 103.38 -12.66
C TRP A 3 -34.94 102.44 -11.47
N LEU A 4 -35.71 102.57 -10.38
CA LEU A 4 -35.52 101.74 -9.18
C LEU A 4 -36.17 100.34 -9.28
N THR A 5 -37.25 100.18 -10.05
CA THR A 5 -37.96 98.89 -10.18
C THR A 5 -37.20 97.88 -11.06
N HIS A 6 -36.33 98.33 -11.96
CA HIS A 6 -35.55 97.42 -12.82
C HIS A 6 -34.35 96.80 -12.10
N GLN A 7 -33.72 97.53 -11.17
CA GLN A 7 -32.57 97.03 -10.41
C GLN A 7 -32.97 95.96 -9.38
N ILE A 8 -34.16 96.06 -8.77
CA ILE A 8 -34.64 95.10 -7.77
C ILE A 8 -34.98 93.74 -8.42
N GLY A 9 -35.54 93.73 -9.64
CA GLY A 9 -35.82 92.51 -10.39
C GLY A 9 -34.55 91.77 -10.86
N MET A 10 -33.53 92.51 -11.31
CA MET A 10 -32.24 91.92 -11.69
C MET A 10 -31.47 91.37 -10.48
N ALA A 11 -31.52 92.05 -9.33
CA ALA A 11 -30.88 91.57 -8.11
C ALA A 11 -31.53 90.27 -7.59
N ALA A 12 -32.86 90.16 -7.63
CA ALA A 12 -33.58 88.94 -7.24
C ALA A 12 -33.32 87.77 -8.21
N ALA A 13 -33.24 88.04 -9.52
CA ALA A 13 -32.86 87.04 -10.52
C ALA A 13 -31.40 86.58 -10.34
N ALA A 14 -30.48 87.52 -10.09
CA ALA A 14 -29.08 87.22 -9.82
C ALA A 14 -28.89 86.40 -8.53
N LEU A 15 -29.67 86.66 -7.48
CA LEU A 15 -29.67 85.89 -6.24
C LEU A 15 -30.22 84.47 -6.44
N ARG A 16 -31.29 84.29 -7.23
CA ARG A 16 -31.82 82.96 -7.57
C ARG A 16 -30.86 82.16 -8.45
N LEU A 17 -30.20 82.80 -9.42
CA LEU A 17 -29.16 82.19 -10.26
C LEU A 17 -27.90 81.84 -9.44
N ARG A 18 -27.49 82.69 -8.49
CA ARG A 18 -26.38 82.37 -7.57
C ARG A 18 -26.72 81.22 -6.62
N ARG A 19 -27.98 81.12 -6.20
CA ARG A 19 -28.47 80.04 -5.34
C ARG A 19 -28.56 78.71 -6.10
N PHE A 20 -28.99 78.74 -7.37
CA PHE A 20 -28.95 77.58 -8.28
C PHE A 20 -27.51 77.15 -8.61
N ALA A 21 -26.60 78.11 -8.85
CA ALA A 21 -25.18 77.82 -9.09
C ALA A 21 -24.41 77.32 -7.85
N ARG A 22 -24.97 77.48 -6.66
CA ARG A 22 -24.46 76.95 -5.37
C ARG A 22 -25.29 75.78 -4.84
N ASP A 23 -26.23 75.28 -5.64
CA ASP A 23 -27.13 74.20 -5.21
C ASP A 23 -26.41 72.85 -5.34
N GLU A 24 -25.84 72.38 -4.23
CA GLU A 24 -25.11 71.09 -4.15
C GLU A 24 -26.05 69.88 -3.96
N ASN A 25 -27.37 70.08 -4.03
CA ASN A 25 -28.34 68.99 -3.89
C ASN A 25 -28.21 67.90 -4.99
N GLY A 26 -27.46 68.15 -6.08
CA GLY A 26 -27.18 67.20 -7.15
C GLY A 26 -25.86 66.42 -7.03
N THR A 27 -24.96 66.80 -6.12
CA THR A 27 -23.59 66.22 -6.03
C THR A 27 -23.62 64.75 -5.58
N ILE A 28 -24.57 64.40 -4.71
CA ILE A 28 -24.81 63.02 -4.28
C ILE A 28 -25.29 62.15 -5.45
N ILE A 29 -26.09 62.69 -6.37
CA ILE A 29 -26.60 61.95 -7.54
C ILE A 29 -25.44 61.58 -8.47
N MET A 30 -24.49 62.50 -8.68
CA MET A 30 -23.31 62.25 -9.51
C MET A 30 -22.42 61.15 -8.89
N LEU A 31 -22.15 61.22 -7.58
CA LEU A 31 -21.41 60.17 -6.87
C LEU A 31 -22.14 58.82 -6.89
N THR A 32 -23.46 58.83 -6.71
CA THR A 32 -24.29 57.61 -6.75
C THR A 32 -24.24 56.95 -8.11
N LEU A 33 -24.34 57.72 -9.21
CA LEU A 33 -24.23 57.17 -10.56
C LEU A 33 -22.83 56.60 -10.83
N ILE A 34 -21.77 57.25 -10.35
CA ILE A 34 -20.40 56.76 -10.50
C ILE A 34 -20.18 55.46 -9.71
N LEU A 35 -20.80 55.28 -8.54
CA LEU A 35 -20.71 54.05 -7.75
C LEU A 35 -21.66 52.93 -8.23
N LEU A 36 -22.79 53.29 -8.85
CA LEU A 36 -23.75 52.34 -9.40
C LEU A 36 -23.12 51.51 -10.53
N ILE A 37 -22.37 52.14 -11.42
CA ILE A 37 -21.75 51.47 -12.57
C ILE A 37 -20.80 50.32 -12.15
N PRO A 38 -19.80 50.52 -11.27
CA PRO A 38 -18.93 49.44 -10.83
C PRO A 38 -19.70 48.36 -10.03
N MET A 39 -20.75 48.71 -9.28
CA MET A 39 -21.59 47.70 -8.62
C MET A 39 -22.30 46.80 -9.64
N ILE A 40 -22.83 47.36 -10.74
CA ILE A 40 -23.46 46.59 -11.81
C ILE A 40 -22.44 45.69 -12.50
N ILE A 41 -21.20 46.16 -12.73
CA ILE A 41 -20.14 45.38 -13.37
C ILE A 41 -19.72 44.21 -12.49
N VAL A 42 -19.46 44.46 -11.20
CA VAL A 42 -19.12 43.41 -10.24
C VAL A 42 -20.26 42.40 -10.11
N GLY A 43 -21.51 42.87 -10.06
CA GLY A 43 -22.70 42.01 -10.07
C GLY A 43 -22.80 41.15 -11.32
N GLY A 44 -22.54 41.72 -12.50
CA GLY A 44 -22.52 41.01 -13.78
C GLY A 44 -21.43 39.94 -13.83
N ILE A 45 -20.21 40.28 -13.42
CA ILE A 45 -19.09 39.32 -13.34
C ILE A 45 -19.41 38.18 -12.36
N ALA A 46 -20.04 38.49 -11.22
CA ALA A 46 -20.47 37.47 -10.26
C ALA A 46 -21.49 36.50 -10.88
N VAL A 47 -22.45 37.00 -11.68
CA VAL A 47 -23.42 36.14 -12.39
C VAL A 47 -22.73 35.24 -13.42
N ASP A 48 -21.80 35.79 -14.19
CA ASP A 48 -21.01 35.01 -15.14
C ASP A 48 -20.20 33.90 -14.43
N PHE A 49 -19.56 34.22 -13.31
CA PHE A 49 -18.80 33.24 -12.53
C PHE A 49 -19.70 32.16 -11.91
N MET A 50 -20.86 32.54 -11.37
CA MET A 50 -21.86 31.58 -10.87
C MET A 50 -22.33 30.62 -11.98
N ARG A 51 -22.53 31.13 -13.20
CA ARG A 51 -22.90 30.29 -14.35
C ARG A 51 -21.77 29.36 -14.77
N PHE A 52 -20.54 29.85 -14.77
CA PHE A 52 -19.35 29.04 -15.05
C PHE A 52 -19.23 27.88 -14.05
N GLU A 53 -19.24 28.17 -12.75
CA GLU A 53 -19.11 27.16 -11.71
C GLU A 53 -20.29 26.17 -11.71
N ALA A 54 -21.52 26.64 -11.93
CA ALA A 54 -22.68 25.76 -12.05
C ALA A 54 -22.55 24.79 -13.24
N LYS A 55 -22.00 25.26 -14.37
CA LYS A 55 -21.79 24.40 -15.55
C LYS A 55 -20.63 23.43 -15.33
N ARG A 56 -19.54 23.86 -14.69
CA ARG A 56 -18.40 23.01 -14.32
C ARG A 56 -18.84 21.88 -13.39
N ALA A 57 -19.57 22.19 -12.31
CA ALA A 57 -20.07 21.19 -11.36
C ALA A 57 -21.03 20.18 -12.01
N ARG A 58 -21.93 20.67 -12.90
CA ARG A 58 -22.80 19.79 -13.68
C ARG A 58 -22.02 18.84 -14.60
N LEU A 59 -21.01 19.35 -15.30
CA LEU A 59 -20.20 18.53 -16.20
C LEU A 59 -19.42 17.45 -15.44
N GLN A 60 -18.88 17.79 -14.26
CA GLN A 60 -18.22 16.83 -13.38
C GLN A 60 -19.19 15.70 -12.98
N GLY A 61 -20.39 16.04 -12.48
CA GLY A 61 -21.36 15.02 -12.05
C GLY A 61 -21.85 14.10 -13.17
N ILE A 62 -21.98 14.62 -14.40
CA ILE A 62 -22.28 13.79 -15.59
C ILE A 62 -21.12 12.83 -15.87
N THR A 63 -19.88 13.35 -15.84
CA THR A 63 -18.68 12.57 -16.10
C THR A 63 -18.54 11.44 -15.08
N ASP A 64 -18.70 11.75 -13.78
CA ASP A 64 -18.63 10.78 -12.67
C ASP A 64 -19.67 9.66 -12.79
N THR A 65 -20.91 10.03 -13.10
CA THR A 65 -22.00 9.05 -13.28
C THR A 65 -21.73 8.16 -14.49
N ALA A 66 -21.25 8.75 -15.59
CA ALA A 66 -20.94 8.03 -16.82
C ALA A 66 -19.80 7.02 -16.63
N VAL A 67 -18.69 7.43 -15.99
CA VAL A 67 -17.57 6.52 -15.73
C VAL A 67 -17.96 5.42 -14.76
N LEU A 68 -18.75 5.71 -13.71
CA LEU A 68 -19.18 4.71 -12.74
C LEU A 68 -20.08 3.64 -13.37
N ALA A 69 -21.09 4.06 -14.14
CA ALA A 69 -21.96 3.13 -14.85
C ALA A 69 -21.18 2.29 -15.87
N SER A 70 -20.18 2.89 -16.50
CA SER A 70 -19.37 2.27 -17.56
C SER A 70 -18.22 1.44 -17.03
N ALA A 71 -17.77 1.62 -15.79
CA ALA A 71 -16.85 0.70 -15.13
C ALA A 71 -17.54 -0.63 -14.78
N ASN A 72 -18.88 -0.68 -14.69
CA ASN A 72 -19.60 -1.85 -14.19
C ASN A 72 -19.45 -3.17 -15.00
N LEU A 73 -18.58 -4.12 -14.65
CA LEU A 73 -18.37 -5.42 -15.32
C LEU A 73 -19.63 -6.25 -15.56
N ARG A 74 -20.69 -6.06 -14.76
CA ARG A 74 -21.98 -6.76 -14.97
C ARG A 74 -22.82 -6.12 -16.07
N GLN A 75 -22.42 -4.96 -16.59
CA GLN A 75 -23.12 -4.25 -17.64
C GLN A 75 -22.90 -4.96 -18.99
N PRO A 76 -23.96 -5.46 -19.67
CA PRO A 76 -23.84 -6.13 -20.96
C PRO A 76 -23.53 -5.17 -22.12
N THR A 77 -23.77 -3.88 -21.94
CA THR A 77 -23.48 -2.86 -22.95
C THR A 77 -22.01 -2.47 -22.91
N ASP A 78 -21.42 -2.32 -24.10
CA ASP A 78 -20.06 -1.80 -24.27
C ASP A 78 -19.88 -0.45 -23.55
N ALA A 79 -18.76 -0.30 -22.85
CA ALA A 79 -18.49 0.86 -22.00
C ALA A 79 -18.42 2.17 -22.80
N LYS A 80 -17.81 2.16 -24.00
CA LYS A 80 -17.74 3.36 -24.85
C LYS A 80 -19.12 3.82 -25.30
N THR A 81 -19.96 2.86 -25.68
CA THR A 81 -21.36 3.13 -26.07
C THR A 81 -22.15 3.71 -24.91
N LEU A 82 -21.97 3.18 -23.70
CA LEU A 82 -22.66 3.63 -22.50
C LEU A 82 -22.25 5.05 -22.07
N ILE A 83 -20.95 5.37 -22.14
CA ILE A 83 -20.45 6.74 -21.88
C ILE A 83 -21.11 7.72 -22.84
N THR A 84 -21.10 7.40 -24.14
CA THR A 84 -21.69 8.26 -25.18
C THR A 84 -23.20 8.45 -24.94
N ASP A 85 -23.91 7.40 -24.54
CA ASP A 85 -25.33 7.45 -24.20
C ASP A 85 -25.60 8.34 -22.97
N HIS A 86 -24.79 8.24 -21.92
CA HIS A 86 -24.90 9.12 -20.74
C HIS A 86 -24.74 10.60 -21.09
N PHE A 87 -23.71 10.94 -21.86
CA PHE A 87 -23.48 12.32 -22.30
C PHE A 87 -24.58 12.82 -23.25
N THR A 88 -25.10 11.95 -24.13
CA THR A 88 -26.20 12.27 -25.04
C THR A 88 -27.51 12.53 -24.28
N LYS A 89 -27.86 11.67 -23.32
CA LYS A 89 -29.04 11.84 -22.45
C LYS A 89 -28.94 13.09 -21.57
N ALA A 90 -27.74 13.44 -21.13
CA ALA A 90 -27.51 14.66 -20.36
C ALA A 90 -27.54 15.95 -21.21
N GLY A 91 -27.60 15.82 -22.54
CA GLY A 91 -27.58 16.94 -23.49
C GLY A 91 -26.19 17.53 -23.74
N GLU A 92 -25.12 16.81 -23.39
CA GLU A 92 -23.73 17.29 -23.46
C GLU A 92 -22.85 16.39 -24.35
N ALA A 93 -23.41 15.72 -25.37
CA ALA A 93 -22.67 14.82 -26.25
C ALA A 93 -21.40 15.47 -26.85
N ALA A 94 -21.48 16.75 -27.20
CA ALA A 94 -20.36 17.52 -27.76
C ALA A 94 -19.27 17.90 -26.74
N ALA A 95 -19.51 17.68 -25.45
CA ALA A 95 -18.53 17.98 -24.39
C ALA A 95 -17.47 16.88 -24.23
N LEU A 96 -17.68 15.68 -24.82
CA LEU A 96 -16.71 14.59 -24.77
C LEU A 96 -15.44 14.96 -25.53
N LYS A 97 -14.29 14.81 -24.86
CA LYS A 97 -12.98 15.09 -25.44
C LYS A 97 -12.32 13.79 -25.89
N GLY A 98 -12.36 13.54 -27.20
CA GLY A 98 -11.74 12.35 -27.77
C GLY A 98 -12.44 11.05 -27.36
N GLU A 99 -11.73 9.95 -27.49
CA GLU A 99 -12.24 8.61 -27.18
C GLU A 99 -11.98 8.25 -25.71
N PRO A 100 -12.95 7.63 -25.00
CA PRO A 100 -12.71 7.13 -23.65
C PRO A 100 -11.58 6.10 -23.62
N VAL A 101 -10.72 6.18 -22.61
CA VAL A 101 -9.69 5.17 -22.38
C VAL A 101 -10.30 4.07 -21.52
N ILE A 102 -10.36 2.86 -22.07
CA ILE A 102 -10.94 1.69 -21.40
C ILE A 102 -9.87 0.61 -21.33
N VAL A 103 -9.55 0.18 -20.11
CA VAL A 103 -8.64 -0.93 -19.84
C VAL A 103 -9.46 -2.06 -19.24
N THR A 104 -9.46 -3.24 -19.88
CA THR A 104 -10.26 -4.41 -19.45
C THR A 104 -9.34 -5.61 -19.19
N GLY A 105 -9.54 -6.28 -18.05
CA GLY A 105 -8.92 -7.55 -17.67
C GLY A 105 -9.93 -8.56 -17.11
N ARG A 106 -9.46 -9.72 -16.63
CA ARG A 106 -10.32 -10.85 -16.21
C ARG A 106 -11.44 -10.46 -15.24
N ASN A 107 -11.12 -9.62 -14.25
CA ASN A 107 -12.08 -9.09 -13.26
C ASN A 107 -11.91 -7.57 -13.06
N VAL A 108 -11.36 -6.85 -14.03
CA VAL A 108 -11.06 -5.42 -13.91
C VAL A 108 -11.53 -4.65 -15.15
N ARG A 109 -12.13 -3.47 -14.95
CA ARG A 109 -12.42 -2.49 -15.99
C ARG A 109 -12.22 -1.07 -15.47
N GLU A 110 -11.18 -0.41 -15.98
CA GLU A 110 -10.92 1.00 -15.73
C GLU A 110 -11.44 1.83 -16.90
N VAL A 111 -12.16 2.89 -16.59
CA VAL A 111 -12.75 3.81 -17.57
C VAL A 111 -12.34 5.23 -17.20
N THR A 112 -11.57 5.85 -18.07
CA THR A 112 -11.20 7.27 -17.97
C THR A 112 -11.93 8.07 -19.04
N VAL A 113 -12.59 9.15 -18.64
CA VAL A 113 -13.27 10.08 -19.54
C VAL A 113 -12.77 11.49 -19.28
N GLN A 114 -12.48 12.21 -20.37
CA GLN A 114 -12.19 13.63 -20.36
C GLN A 114 -13.31 14.37 -21.08
N SER A 115 -13.74 15.49 -20.52
CA SER A 115 -14.76 16.35 -21.11
C SER A 115 -14.44 17.83 -20.89
N TYR A 116 -14.90 18.69 -21.79
CA TYR A 116 -14.78 20.13 -21.65
C TYR A 116 -16.00 20.84 -22.24
N VAL A 117 -16.30 22.01 -21.68
CA VAL A 117 -17.33 22.89 -22.22
C VAL A 117 -16.88 24.34 -22.14
N GLN A 118 -17.12 25.10 -23.21
CA GLN A 118 -16.84 26.54 -23.23
C GLN A 118 -18.08 27.31 -22.76
N VAL A 119 -17.93 28.04 -21.67
CA VAL A 119 -18.97 28.90 -21.12
C VAL A 119 -18.70 30.33 -21.57
N ARG A 120 -19.66 30.92 -22.29
CA ARG A 120 -19.58 32.31 -22.70
C ARG A 120 -19.76 33.24 -21.50
N MET A 121 -18.85 34.19 -21.35
CA MET A 121 -18.86 35.18 -20.28
C MET A 121 -19.55 36.45 -20.76
N HIS A 122 -20.86 36.57 -20.56
CA HIS A 122 -21.67 37.61 -21.20
C HIS A 122 -21.39 39.01 -20.65
N PHE A 123 -21.30 39.14 -19.32
CA PHE A 123 -21.03 40.41 -18.66
C PHE A 123 -19.54 40.77 -18.73
N LEU A 124 -18.65 39.80 -18.52
CA LEU A 124 -17.21 40.05 -18.62
C LEU A 124 -16.83 40.52 -20.02
N SER A 125 -17.27 39.82 -21.07
CA SER A 125 -16.98 40.23 -22.46
C SER A 125 -17.59 41.58 -22.83
N MET A 126 -18.75 41.92 -22.27
CA MET A 126 -19.41 43.21 -22.49
C MET A 126 -18.67 44.38 -21.83
N PHE A 127 -18.11 44.19 -20.62
CA PHE A 127 -17.49 45.28 -19.85
C PHE A 127 -15.98 45.42 -20.05
N MET A 128 -15.27 44.40 -20.55
CA MET A 128 -13.82 44.46 -20.80
C MET A 128 -13.37 45.60 -21.74
N PRO A 129 -14.10 45.93 -22.84
CA PRO A 129 -13.77 47.08 -23.67
C PRO A 129 -13.83 48.43 -22.92
N TRP A 130 -14.69 48.55 -21.89
CA TRP A 130 -14.87 49.79 -21.13
C TRP A 130 -13.68 50.12 -20.22
N ILE A 131 -12.92 49.10 -19.82
CA ILE A 131 -11.68 49.24 -19.03
C ILE A 131 -10.41 49.24 -19.91
N GLY A 132 -10.56 49.41 -21.22
CA GLY A 132 -9.44 49.48 -22.18
C GLY A 132 -8.84 48.13 -22.58
N GLN A 133 -9.50 47.02 -22.21
CA GLN A 133 -8.99 45.67 -22.45
C GLN A 133 -9.76 45.01 -23.62
N MET A 134 -9.30 45.24 -24.85
CA MET A 134 -10.00 44.79 -26.07
C MET A 134 -9.86 43.27 -26.37
N ASN A 135 -9.03 42.54 -25.62
CA ASN A 135 -8.72 41.12 -25.84
C ASN A 135 -9.08 40.25 -24.63
N GLY A 136 -10.18 40.56 -23.92
CA GLY A 136 -10.66 39.73 -22.82
C GLY A 136 -11.18 38.36 -23.31
N PRO A 137 -11.12 37.30 -22.49
CA PRO A 137 -11.66 36.00 -22.88
C PRO A 137 -13.19 36.07 -22.99
N GLU A 138 -13.73 35.89 -24.21
CA GLU A 138 -15.18 35.76 -24.42
C GLU A 138 -15.76 34.47 -23.84
N TYR A 139 -14.90 33.46 -23.65
CA TYR A 139 -15.25 32.14 -23.15
C TYR A 139 -14.25 31.71 -22.08
N LEU A 140 -14.75 31.02 -21.05
CA LEU A 140 -13.93 30.22 -20.14
C LEU A 140 -14.22 28.74 -20.37
N THR A 141 -13.17 27.94 -20.41
CA THR A 141 -13.28 26.49 -20.57
C THR A 141 -13.40 25.82 -19.20
N ALA A 142 -14.53 25.16 -18.96
CA ALA A 142 -14.69 24.25 -17.84
C ALA A 142 -14.24 22.85 -18.30
N ASN A 143 -13.18 22.33 -17.69
CA ASN A 143 -12.69 20.97 -17.93
C ASN A 143 -13.21 20.04 -16.82
N SER A 144 -13.44 18.78 -17.18
CA SER A 144 -13.76 17.69 -16.28
C SER A 144 -12.97 16.46 -16.71
N GLN A 145 -12.44 15.75 -15.73
CA GLN A 145 -11.83 14.45 -15.92
C GLN A 145 -12.30 13.57 -14.77
N SER A 146 -12.73 12.35 -15.11
CA SER A 146 -13.13 11.37 -14.12
C SER A 146 -12.62 10.00 -14.56
N THR A 147 -12.24 9.20 -13.57
CA THR A 147 -11.76 7.83 -13.76
C THR A 147 -12.52 6.96 -12.79
N ALA A 148 -13.17 5.92 -13.27
CA ALA A 148 -13.75 4.89 -12.42
C ALA A 148 -13.11 3.55 -12.72
N ILE A 149 -12.79 2.82 -11.67
CA ILE A 149 -12.24 1.48 -11.76
C ILE A 149 -13.28 0.53 -11.15
N GLN A 150 -13.67 -0.47 -11.92
CA GLN A 150 -14.18 -1.70 -11.34
C GLN A 150 -13.04 -2.68 -11.26
N GLY A 151 -12.70 -3.11 -10.05
CA GLY A 151 -11.64 -4.05 -9.79
C GLY A 151 -10.39 -3.35 -9.29
N SER A 152 -9.27 -4.04 -9.25
CA SER A 152 -8.07 -3.54 -8.60
C SER A 152 -7.36 -2.44 -9.41
N GLY A 153 -7.06 -1.32 -8.75
CA GLY A 153 -6.06 -0.35 -9.21
C GLY A 153 -4.64 -0.92 -9.18
N LYS A 154 -3.63 -0.09 -8.91
CA LYS A 154 -2.30 -0.63 -8.61
C LYS A 154 -2.39 -1.47 -7.32
N ILE A 155 -1.78 -2.65 -7.31
CA ILE A 155 -1.76 -3.53 -6.14
C ILE A 155 -0.32 -3.83 -5.75
N GLU A 156 -0.05 -3.78 -4.46
CA GLU A 156 1.14 -4.33 -3.84
C GLU A 156 0.71 -5.43 -2.86
N VAL A 157 1.18 -6.64 -3.07
CA VAL A 157 0.84 -7.81 -2.24
C VAL A 157 2.10 -8.35 -1.59
N SER A 158 2.09 -8.51 -0.27
CA SER A 158 3.09 -9.27 0.48
C SER A 158 2.49 -10.63 0.85
N LEU A 159 3.02 -11.70 0.26
CA LEU A 159 2.68 -13.08 0.55
C LEU A 159 3.69 -13.64 1.55
N VAL A 160 3.24 -13.88 2.78
CA VAL A 160 4.09 -14.28 3.91
C VAL A 160 3.88 -15.75 4.21
N LEU A 161 4.94 -16.55 4.04
CA LEU A 161 4.87 -18.01 4.01
C LEU A 161 5.68 -18.64 5.13
N ASP A 162 4.99 -19.42 5.95
CA ASP A 162 5.59 -20.17 7.03
C ASP A 162 6.42 -21.33 6.50
N LEU A 163 7.71 -21.33 6.83
CA LEU A 163 8.65 -22.40 6.58
C LEU A 163 8.90 -23.26 7.82
N SER A 164 8.16 -23.12 8.92
CA SER A 164 8.44 -23.84 10.16
C SER A 164 8.34 -25.37 10.07
N GLY A 165 8.80 -26.07 11.10
CA GLY A 165 9.13 -27.48 10.98
C GLY A 165 7.85 -28.31 10.83
N SER A 166 6.77 -27.84 11.43
CA SER A 166 5.42 -28.38 11.33
C SER A 166 4.90 -28.42 9.89
N MET A 167 5.44 -27.59 8.98
CA MET A 167 5.09 -27.62 7.57
C MET A 167 5.56 -28.89 6.85
N GLU A 168 6.46 -29.67 7.47
CA GLU A 168 6.83 -31.02 7.02
C GLU A 168 5.72 -32.06 7.27
N PHE A 169 4.74 -31.77 8.13
CA PHE A 169 3.69 -32.72 8.46
C PHE A 169 2.70 -32.95 7.31
N GLY A 170 2.19 -34.18 7.25
CA GLY A 170 1.17 -34.58 6.29
C GLY A 170 -0.20 -34.01 6.64
N VAL A 171 -1.01 -33.71 5.62
CA VAL A 171 -2.39 -33.25 5.81
C VAL A 171 -3.35 -34.45 5.82
N PRO A 172 -4.17 -34.64 6.89
CA PRO A 172 -5.15 -35.71 6.95
C PRO A 172 -6.08 -35.73 5.73
N GLY A 173 -6.25 -36.90 5.12
CA GLY A 173 -7.08 -37.06 3.91
C GLY A 173 -6.35 -36.75 2.60
N THR A 174 -5.05 -36.41 2.64
CA THR A 174 -4.21 -36.24 1.45
C THR A 174 -2.90 -37.02 1.58
N THR A 175 -2.18 -37.20 0.48
CA THR A 175 -0.82 -37.77 0.47
C THR A 175 0.27 -36.69 0.53
N PHE A 176 -0.11 -35.42 0.66
CA PHE A 176 0.80 -34.29 0.55
C PHE A 176 1.17 -33.71 1.93
N LYS A 177 2.38 -33.14 2.00
CA LYS A 177 2.82 -32.32 3.14
C LYS A 177 2.14 -30.95 3.09
N ARG A 178 1.98 -30.30 4.24
CA ARG A 178 1.42 -28.93 4.34
C ARG A 178 2.14 -27.96 3.42
N MET A 179 3.48 -27.97 3.41
CA MET A 179 4.30 -27.12 2.55
C MET A 179 3.87 -27.23 1.07
N LYS A 180 3.74 -28.46 0.54
CA LYS A 180 3.37 -28.68 -0.87
C LYS A 180 2.00 -28.10 -1.22
N LEU A 181 1.01 -28.27 -0.33
CA LEU A 181 -0.33 -27.74 -0.57
C LEU A 181 -0.36 -26.21 -0.53
N VAL A 182 0.45 -25.61 0.34
CA VAL A 182 0.59 -24.16 0.43
C VAL A 182 1.28 -23.59 -0.81
N THR A 183 2.40 -24.20 -1.25
CA THR A 183 3.11 -23.74 -2.45
C THR A 183 2.22 -23.86 -3.68
N ASP A 184 1.49 -24.96 -3.85
CA ASP A 184 0.58 -25.14 -5.00
C ASP A 184 -0.53 -24.09 -5.02
N ALA A 185 -1.16 -23.84 -3.87
CA ALA A 185 -2.23 -22.84 -3.78
C ALA A 185 -1.70 -21.40 -3.97
N ALA A 186 -0.47 -21.13 -3.54
CA ALA A 186 0.20 -19.85 -3.77
C ALA A 186 0.60 -19.66 -5.24
N GLU A 187 0.98 -20.72 -5.95
CA GLU A 187 1.22 -20.68 -7.39
C GLU A 187 -0.07 -20.33 -8.16
N ASP A 188 -1.18 -20.99 -7.82
CA ASP A 188 -2.50 -20.67 -8.38
C ASP A 188 -2.90 -19.20 -8.08
N PHE A 189 -2.62 -18.71 -6.87
CA PHE A 189 -2.86 -17.32 -6.48
C PHE A 189 -2.06 -16.32 -7.33
N ILE A 190 -0.78 -16.61 -7.58
CA ILE A 190 0.07 -15.79 -8.45
C ILE A 190 -0.49 -15.77 -9.88
N ASP A 191 -0.89 -16.92 -10.42
CA ASP A 191 -1.45 -17.02 -11.77
C ASP A 191 -2.80 -16.27 -11.91
N GLN A 192 -3.56 -16.14 -10.83
CA GLN A 192 -4.79 -15.35 -10.80
C GLN A 192 -4.52 -13.83 -10.72
N LEU A 193 -3.55 -13.41 -9.89
CA LEU A 193 -3.25 -11.98 -9.69
C LEU A 193 -2.42 -11.37 -10.82
N LEU A 194 -1.48 -12.12 -11.40
CA LEU A 194 -0.63 -11.68 -12.51
C LEU A 194 -1.31 -11.95 -13.86
N ASP A 195 -2.59 -11.59 -13.97
CA ASP A 195 -3.27 -11.63 -15.26
C ASP A 195 -2.56 -10.68 -16.25
N PRO A 196 -2.30 -11.09 -17.50
CA PRO A 196 -1.64 -10.24 -18.49
C PRO A 196 -2.31 -8.88 -18.70
N ALA A 197 -3.62 -8.76 -18.44
CA ALA A 197 -4.33 -7.48 -18.51
C ALA A 197 -4.00 -6.50 -17.35
N LEU A 198 -3.37 -7.00 -16.28
CA LEU A 198 -2.91 -6.24 -15.11
C LEU A 198 -1.39 -6.03 -15.09
N GLN A 199 -0.72 -6.25 -16.23
CA GLN A 199 0.70 -5.99 -16.38
C GLN A 199 1.07 -4.57 -15.88
N ASP A 200 2.19 -4.46 -15.16
CA ASP A 200 2.74 -3.25 -14.53
C ASP A 200 1.86 -2.65 -13.41
N ARG A 201 0.76 -3.31 -13.02
CA ARG A 201 -0.13 -2.84 -11.94
C ARG A 201 0.04 -3.62 -10.66
N VAL A 202 0.30 -4.92 -10.73
CA VAL A 202 0.40 -5.81 -9.56
C VAL A 202 1.86 -6.15 -9.31
N SER A 203 2.34 -5.92 -8.09
CA SER A 203 3.62 -6.44 -7.62
C SER A 203 3.39 -7.37 -6.44
N ILE A 204 4.07 -8.52 -6.45
CA ILE A 204 4.01 -9.52 -5.40
C ILE A 204 5.39 -9.64 -4.77
N SER A 205 5.44 -9.59 -3.44
CA SER A 205 6.61 -9.95 -2.64
C SER A 205 6.33 -11.28 -1.95
N ILE A 206 7.22 -12.26 -2.10
CA ILE A 206 7.18 -13.53 -1.35
C ILE A 206 8.16 -13.42 -0.20
N ILE A 207 7.67 -13.62 1.02
CA ILE A 207 8.43 -13.51 2.27
C ILE A 207 8.35 -14.85 2.99
N PRO A 208 9.25 -15.80 2.68
CA PRO A 208 9.37 -17.02 3.44
C PRO A 208 10.01 -16.70 4.79
N TYR A 209 9.43 -17.22 5.88
CA TYR A 209 9.95 -17.02 7.23
C TYR A 209 10.08 -18.35 7.98
N SER A 210 11.10 -18.48 8.82
CA SER A 210 11.19 -19.51 9.86
C SER A 210 11.34 -18.82 11.21
N ASP A 211 12.44 -18.99 11.94
CA ASP A 211 12.79 -18.16 13.11
C ASP A 211 13.23 -16.73 12.71
N SER A 212 13.51 -16.50 11.43
CA SER A 212 13.79 -15.18 10.86
C SER A 212 13.50 -15.17 9.35
N VAL A 213 13.72 -14.04 8.68
CA VAL A 213 13.50 -13.84 7.24
C VAL A 213 14.83 -13.54 6.55
N ASN A 214 15.16 -14.36 5.54
CA ASN A 214 16.36 -14.16 4.73
C ASN A 214 16.09 -13.10 3.65
N ALA A 215 16.57 -11.88 3.87
CA ALA A 215 16.43 -10.76 2.96
C ALA A 215 17.31 -10.91 1.71
N GLY A 216 18.40 -11.66 1.81
CA GLY A 216 19.40 -11.82 0.77
C GLY A 216 20.53 -10.78 0.83
N PRO A 217 21.68 -11.08 0.21
CA PRO A 217 22.86 -10.22 0.24
C PRO A 217 22.59 -8.84 -0.36
N GLU A 218 21.82 -8.76 -1.45
CA GLU A 218 21.59 -7.49 -2.15
C GLU A 218 20.87 -6.46 -1.28
N ILE A 219 19.97 -6.92 -0.41
CA ILE A 219 19.25 -6.04 0.52
C ILE A 219 20.15 -5.72 1.72
N LEU A 220 20.87 -6.69 2.27
CA LEU A 220 21.81 -6.43 3.36
C LEU A 220 22.94 -5.49 2.99
N ASP A 221 23.43 -5.56 1.75
CA ASP A 221 24.48 -4.67 1.22
C ASP A 221 24.01 -3.22 1.09
N ALA A 222 22.70 -2.98 1.05
CA ALA A 222 22.07 -1.66 1.03
C ALA A 222 21.71 -1.13 2.44
N LEU A 223 22.01 -1.90 3.49
CA LEU A 223 21.77 -1.50 4.89
C LEU A 223 23.09 -1.24 5.62
N ASP A 224 23.04 -0.41 6.65
CA ASP A 224 24.15 -0.29 7.60
C ASP A 224 24.12 -1.47 8.58
N ILE A 225 25.07 -2.40 8.45
CA ILE A 225 25.17 -3.60 9.29
C ILE A 225 26.31 -3.44 10.29
N ASP A 226 26.05 -3.77 11.56
CA ASP A 226 27.07 -3.75 12.62
C ASP A 226 28.25 -4.67 12.23
N PRO A 227 29.47 -4.12 12.08
CA PRO A 227 30.66 -4.88 11.68
C PRO A 227 30.99 -6.06 12.61
N VAL A 228 30.53 -6.04 13.87
CA VAL A 228 30.74 -7.14 14.82
C VAL A 228 29.90 -8.35 14.45
N THR A 229 28.68 -8.14 13.97
CA THR A 229 27.75 -9.22 13.61
C THR A 229 27.82 -9.58 12.12
N GLN A 230 28.49 -8.76 11.32
CA GLN A 230 28.52 -8.91 9.87
C GLN A 230 29.19 -10.21 9.40
N HIS A 231 28.51 -10.97 8.53
CA HIS A 231 29.04 -12.21 7.95
C HIS A 231 28.40 -12.62 6.62
N GLY A 232 29.07 -13.51 5.88
CA GLY A 232 28.60 -14.01 4.58
C GLY A 232 27.78 -15.31 4.62
N PHE A 233 27.37 -15.82 5.79
CA PHE A 233 26.72 -17.14 5.91
C PHE A 233 25.22 -17.13 5.67
N SER A 234 24.52 -16.07 6.06
CA SER A 234 23.05 -15.93 5.99
C SER A 234 22.68 -14.44 6.05
N HIS A 235 21.49 -14.03 5.62
CA HIS A 235 21.18 -12.60 5.41
C HIS A 235 19.89 -12.17 6.09
N CYS A 236 19.82 -12.31 7.40
CA CYS A 236 18.72 -11.82 8.22
C CYS A 236 19.21 -10.72 9.16
N ILE A 237 18.32 -9.79 9.49
CA ILE A 237 18.57 -8.69 10.44
C ILE A 237 17.69 -8.89 11.68
N GLU A 238 18.09 -8.27 12.78
CA GLU A 238 17.31 -8.23 14.01
C GLU A 238 16.62 -6.88 14.17
N PHE A 239 15.30 -6.91 14.37
CA PHE A 239 14.51 -5.71 14.68
C PHE A 239 14.45 -5.47 16.18
N ASP A 240 14.54 -4.20 16.57
CA ASP A 240 14.29 -3.82 17.96
C ASP A 240 12.80 -3.95 18.29
N PRO A 241 12.45 -4.28 19.56
CA PRO A 241 11.06 -4.39 20.00
C PRO A 241 10.17 -3.18 19.66
N ALA A 242 10.75 -1.98 19.60
CA ALA A 242 10.03 -0.75 19.27
C ALA A 242 9.60 -0.67 17.79
N GLU A 243 10.32 -1.32 16.88
CA GLU A 243 10.04 -1.27 15.44
C GLU A 243 8.77 -2.05 15.06
N TYR A 244 8.35 -3.02 15.88
CA TYR A 244 7.09 -3.74 15.69
C TYR A 244 5.85 -2.87 15.94
N ALA A 245 6.00 -1.69 16.54
CA ALA A 245 4.90 -0.75 16.74
C ALA A 245 4.62 0.14 15.51
N THR A 246 5.42 0.03 14.44
CA THR A 246 5.32 0.88 13.25
C THR A 246 5.55 0.08 11.96
N THR A 247 4.94 0.52 10.86
CA THR A 247 5.21 -0.03 9.52
C THR A 247 6.45 0.59 8.87
N VAL A 248 6.93 1.72 9.43
CA VAL A 248 8.11 2.43 8.92
C VAL A 248 9.35 1.56 9.12
N PHE A 249 10.18 1.53 8.09
CA PHE A 249 11.54 1.00 8.14
C PHE A 249 12.51 2.16 8.35
N ASP A 250 13.48 1.97 9.24
CA ASP A 250 14.46 2.97 9.60
C ASP A 250 15.80 2.57 8.97
N ASP A 251 16.07 3.07 7.78
CA ASP A 251 17.27 2.81 7.00
C ASP A 251 18.49 3.66 7.43
N ASP A 252 18.30 4.61 8.36
CA ASP A 252 19.37 5.44 8.92
C ASP A 252 20.08 4.77 10.13
N ARG A 253 19.60 3.60 10.57
CA ARG A 253 20.14 2.90 11.74
C ARG A 253 21.10 1.77 11.37
N THR A 254 21.98 1.44 12.31
CA THR A 254 22.83 0.24 12.22
C THR A 254 22.05 -0.99 12.70
N TYR A 255 21.84 -1.98 11.83
CA TYR A 255 21.20 -3.25 12.15
C TYR A 255 22.22 -4.31 12.59
N ARG A 256 21.83 -5.17 13.52
CA ARG A 256 22.57 -6.41 13.82
C ARG A 256 22.14 -7.51 12.85
N GLN A 257 23.12 -8.25 12.32
CA GLN A 257 22.87 -9.43 11.51
C GLN A 257 22.64 -10.65 12.41
N THR A 258 21.60 -11.43 12.13
CA THR A 258 21.25 -12.61 12.93
C THR A 258 22.35 -13.67 12.87
N GLN A 259 22.73 -14.19 14.03
CA GLN A 259 23.78 -15.21 14.16
C GLN A 259 23.53 -16.44 13.25
N PRO A 260 24.56 -17.00 12.59
CA PRO A 260 24.42 -18.11 11.65
C PRO A 260 24.40 -19.47 12.37
N VAL A 261 23.71 -19.54 13.51
CA VAL A 261 23.67 -20.71 14.39
C VAL A 261 22.34 -21.45 14.26
N MET A 262 22.35 -22.73 14.61
CA MET A 262 21.15 -23.55 14.76
C MET A 262 20.95 -23.85 16.25
N THR A 263 20.01 -23.14 16.89
CA THR A 263 19.68 -23.32 18.33
C THR A 263 18.31 -23.96 18.56
N ASN A 264 17.53 -24.14 17.49
CA ASN A 264 16.15 -24.57 17.56
C ASN A 264 15.97 -26.04 17.96
N SER A 265 14.75 -26.34 18.40
CA SER A 265 14.40 -27.60 19.05
C SER A 265 13.70 -28.61 18.13
N PHE A 266 13.24 -28.21 16.93
CA PHE A 266 12.34 -29.05 16.13
C PHE A 266 12.95 -30.42 15.76
N GLY A 267 14.15 -30.45 15.17
CA GLY A 267 14.77 -31.73 14.86
C GLY A 267 15.35 -32.45 16.09
N ASN A 268 15.53 -31.77 17.23
CA ASN A 268 15.82 -32.42 18.52
C ASN A 268 14.65 -33.27 19.02
N VAL A 269 13.40 -32.84 18.80
CA VAL A 269 12.20 -33.64 19.13
C VAL A 269 12.24 -35.01 18.46
N PHE A 270 12.83 -35.09 17.26
CA PHE A 270 12.97 -36.33 16.49
C PHE A 270 14.35 -36.99 16.63
N GLY A 271 15.24 -36.48 17.50
CA GLY A 271 16.61 -36.96 17.67
C GLY A 271 17.52 -36.81 16.45
N ARG A 272 17.06 -36.06 15.43
CA ARG A 272 17.77 -35.82 14.16
C ARG A 272 19.01 -34.97 14.41
N ASP A 273 18.84 -33.88 15.14
CA ASP A 273 19.86 -32.83 15.24
C ASP A 273 20.94 -33.17 16.28
N LEU A 274 20.57 -33.86 17.36
CA LEU A 274 21.51 -34.34 18.39
C LEU A 274 22.65 -35.22 17.86
N ASN A 275 22.43 -35.87 16.71
CA ASN A 275 23.37 -36.80 16.09
C ASN A 275 23.90 -36.29 14.73
N ASN A 276 23.52 -35.08 14.32
CA ASN A 276 23.94 -34.49 13.06
C ASN A 276 24.79 -33.23 13.30
N PRO A 277 26.09 -33.25 12.95
CA PRO A 277 26.94 -32.07 13.09
C PRO A 277 26.58 -30.96 12.10
N ALA A 278 25.88 -31.26 11.02
CA ALA A 278 25.58 -30.29 9.97
C ALA A 278 24.48 -29.31 10.39
N VAL A 279 24.68 -28.03 10.06
CA VAL A 279 23.69 -26.96 10.21
C VAL A 279 22.70 -27.05 9.05
N THR A 280 21.56 -27.71 9.26
CA THR A 280 20.52 -27.91 8.23
C THR A 280 19.33 -26.98 8.38
N GLN A 281 19.06 -26.52 9.60
CA GLN A 281 17.94 -25.65 9.93
C GLN A 281 18.42 -24.49 10.81
N PRO A 282 19.29 -23.59 10.33
CA PRO A 282 19.71 -22.42 11.12
C PRO A 282 18.53 -21.51 11.48
N ILE A 283 18.71 -20.67 12.50
CA ILE A 283 17.73 -19.64 12.91
C ILE A 283 17.40 -18.76 11.72
N CYS A 284 18.43 -18.18 11.10
CA CYS A 284 18.32 -17.44 9.85
C CYS A 284 18.44 -18.43 8.67
N PRO A 285 17.39 -18.60 7.84
CA PRO A 285 17.50 -19.34 6.59
C PRO A 285 18.69 -18.80 5.77
N ARG A 286 19.45 -19.70 5.15
CA ARG A 286 20.75 -19.35 4.55
C ARG A 286 20.90 -19.74 3.09
N TYR A 287 19.96 -20.52 2.56
CA TYR A 287 20.02 -20.98 1.19
C TYR A 287 19.35 -19.98 0.24
N ASP A 288 19.84 -19.95 -0.98
CA ASP A 288 19.34 -19.04 -2.01
C ASP A 288 17.86 -19.26 -2.30
N PHE A 289 17.37 -20.50 -2.17
CA PHE A 289 15.97 -20.86 -2.38
C PHE A 289 15.01 -20.26 -1.33
N GLU A 290 15.51 -19.81 -0.19
CA GLU A 290 14.73 -19.31 0.96
C GLU A 290 14.69 -17.79 1.05
N ARG A 291 15.46 -17.11 0.19
CA ARG A 291 15.51 -15.66 0.14
C ARG A 291 14.16 -15.10 -0.29
N MET A 292 13.76 -13.99 0.33
CA MET A 292 12.57 -13.28 -0.11
C MET A 292 12.74 -12.78 -1.54
N VAL A 293 11.62 -12.70 -2.26
CA VAL A 293 11.53 -12.05 -3.57
C VAL A 293 10.67 -10.83 -3.36
N ILE A 294 11.13 -9.64 -3.72
CA ILE A 294 10.39 -8.41 -3.47
C ILE A 294 9.87 -7.83 -4.77
N LEU A 295 8.68 -7.23 -4.71
CA LEU A 295 8.13 -6.34 -5.73
C LEU A 295 8.27 -6.89 -7.16
N SER A 296 7.82 -8.13 -7.40
CA SER A 296 7.96 -8.79 -8.69
C SER A 296 6.61 -9.04 -9.36
N GLN A 297 6.58 -8.96 -10.69
CA GLN A 297 5.50 -9.44 -11.56
C GLN A 297 5.96 -10.59 -12.46
N ASN A 298 7.16 -11.13 -12.25
CA ASN A 298 7.65 -12.29 -12.98
C ASN A 298 7.10 -13.57 -12.35
N ALA A 299 6.02 -14.11 -12.95
CA ALA A 299 5.36 -15.32 -12.49
C ALA A 299 6.30 -16.53 -12.42
N ASP A 300 7.23 -16.69 -13.36
CA ASP A 300 8.16 -17.82 -13.37
C ASP A 300 9.16 -17.74 -12.21
N LEU A 301 9.67 -16.54 -11.91
CA LEU A 301 10.54 -16.31 -10.75
C LEU A 301 9.81 -16.60 -9.44
N LEU A 302 8.59 -16.09 -9.30
CA LEU A 302 7.79 -16.24 -8.09
C LEU A 302 7.39 -17.71 -7.86
N LYS A 303 6.91 -18.41 -8.90
CA LYS A 303 6.56 -19.83 -8.79
C LYS A 303 7.78 -20.73 -8.62
N GLY A 304 8.88 -20.42 -9.33
CA GLY A 304 10.16 -21.09 -9.14
C GLY A 304 10.68 -20.97 -7.69
N ARG A 305 10.51 -19.80 -7.08
CA ARG A 305 10.78 -19.59 -5.65
C ARG A 305 9.92 -20.51 -4.79
N LEU A 306 8.59 -20.49 -4.96
CA LEU A 306 7.66 -21.31 -4.17
C LEU A 306 7.98 -22.80 -4.26
N ALA A 307 8.20 -23.32 -5.47
CA ALA A 307 8.47 -24.73 -5.71
C ALA A 307 9.77 -25.23 -5.04
N SER A 308 10.69 -24.31 -4.70
CA SER A 308 11.98 -24.61 -4.08
C SER A 308 11.99 -24.49 -2.55
N LEU A 309 10.89 -24.01 -1.94
CA LEU A 309 10.82 -23.82 -0.50
C LEU A 309 10.78 -25.15 0.26
N GLU A 310 11.50 -25.18 1.38
CA GLU A 310 11.60 -26.35 2.25
C GLU A 310 11.33 -25.97 3.72
N PRO A 311 10.79 -26.89 4.54
CA PRO A 311 10.61 -26.66 5.96
C PRO A 311 11.94 -26.51 6.74
N ARG A 312 11.94 -25.61 7.72
CA ARG A 312 12.96 -25.19 8.68
C ARG A 312 12.36 -25.20 10.07
N ALA A 313 13.14 -25.13 11.13
CA ALA A 313 12.64 -25.58 12.43
C ALA A 313 11.62 -24.64 13.11
N GLY A 314 11.90 -23.34 13.18
CA GLY A 314 11.14 -22.43 14.03
C GLY A 314 10.15 -21.52 13.32
N THR A 315 9.35 -20.81 14.12
CA THR A 315 8.15 -20.08 13.71
C THR A 315 8.15 -18.66 14.30
N ALA A 316 8.57 -17.67 13.52
CA ALA A 316 8.56 -16.25 13.86
C ALA A 316 7.60 -15.50 12.94
N ILE A 317 6.29 -15.66 13.20
CA ILE A 317 5.22 -15.03 12.43
C ILE A 317 5.35 -13.49 12.47
N HIS A 318 5.79 -12.96 13.60
CA HIS A 318 6.06 -11.53 13.79
C HIS A 318 7.15 -10.98 12.85
N GLU A 319 8.23 -11.72 12.63
CA GLU A 319 9.31 -11.36 11.69
C GLU A 319 8.80 -11.32 10.24
N GLY A 320 8.09 -12.37 9.83
CA GLY A 320 7.45 -12.41 8.51
C GLY A 320 6.47 -11.24 8.30
N MET A 321 5.67 -10.93 9.32
CA MET A 321 4.75 -9.79 9.28
C MET A 321 5.46 -8.44 9.26
N LYS A 322 6.56 -8.27 10.00
CA LYS A 322 7.35 -7.02 10.00
C LYS A 322 7.94 -6.74 8.63
N TRP A 323 8.55 -7.73 8.00
CA TRP A 323 9.01 -7.61 6.61
C TRP A 323 7.86 -7.36 5.63
N ALA A 324 6.71 -8.00 5.81
CA ALA A 324 5.54 -7.77 4.97
C ALA A 324 5.06 -6.33 5.00
N THR A 325 5.05 -5.70 6.18
CA THR A 325 4.68 -4.29 6.32
C THR A 325 5.75 -3.35 5.79
N THR A 326 7.02 -3.67 6.01
CA THR A 326 8.19 -2.94 5.51
C THR A 326 8.18 -2.84 3.99
N LEU A 327 7.98 -3.97 3.30
CA LEU A 327 7.91 -4.05 1.83
C LEU A 327 6.65 -3.40 1.24
N LEU A 328 5.74 -2.91 2.08
CA LEU A 328 4.56 -2.14 1.70
C LEU A 328 4.61 -0.70 2.23
N ASP A 329 5.63 -0.28 2.97
CA ASP A 329 5.74 1.09 3.48
C ASP A 329 6.67 1.92 2.59
N PRO A 330 6.29 3.16 2.20
CA PRO A 330 7.12 4.03 1.38
C PRO A 330 8.51 4.35 1.96
N SER A 331 8.70 4.18 3.26
CA SER A 331 10.02 4.32 3.88
C SER A 331 11.06 3.36 3.31
N PHE A 332 10.67 2.18 2.83
CA PHE A 332 11.60 1.22 2.23
C PHE A 332 12.00 1.56 0.78
N ASN A 333 11.47 2.65 0.22
CA ASN A 333 11.66 3.01 -1.18
C ASN A 333 13.12 3.36 -1.50
N ASP A 334 13.84 3.98 -0.55
CA ASP A 334 15.23 4.38 -0.77
C ASP A 334 16.13 3.14 -0.84
N VAL A 335 15.94 2.16 0.05
CA VAL A 335 16.57 0.83 -0.07
C VAL A 335 16.30 0.20 -1.44
N VAL A 336 15.05 0.21 -1.93
CA VAL A 336 14.70 -0.36 -3.25
C VAL A 336 15.43 0.31 -4.41
N LYS A 337 15.68 1.62 -4.33
CA LYS A 337 16.42 2.37 -5.36
C LYS A 337 17.90 2.01 -5.39
N GLU A 338 18.48 1.66 -4.25
CA GLU A 338 19.89 1.26 -4.14
C GLU A 338 20.15 -0.15 -4.68
N LEU A 339 19.12 -1.01 -4.75
CA LEU A 339 19.27 -2.39 -5.21
C LEU A 339 19.77 -2.48 -6.67
N PRO A 340 20.57 -3.52 -7.02
CA PRO A 340 21.09 -3.71 -8.38
C PRO A 340 20.00 -3.76 -9.46
N ASN A 341 20.37 -3.33 -10.68
CA ASN A 341 19.47 -3.42 -11.83
C ASN A 341 19.08 -4.87 -12.14
N GLY A 342 17.77 -5.10 -12.26
CA GLY A 342 17.19 -6.42 -12.50
C GLY A 342 16.85 -7.21 -11.24
N PHE A 343 17.15 -6.69 -10.04
CA PHE A 343 16.71 -7.31 -8.78
C PHE A 343 15.22 -7.11 -8.54
N VAL A 344 14.72 -5.89 -8.79
CA VAL A 344 13.30 -5.54 -8.84
C VAL A 344 12.91 -5.23 -10.28
N ASP A 345 11.69 -5.59 -10.68
CA ASP A 345 11.17 -5.23 -12.00
C ASP A 345 11.23 -3.71 -12.22
N GLY A 346 11.71 -3.28 -13.39
CA GLY A 346 12.02 -1.86 -13.65
C GLY A 346 10.83 -0.91 -13.44
N VAL A 347 9.61 -1.38 -13.71
CA VAL A 347 8.35 -0.65 -13.51
C VAL A 347 7.99 -0.42 -12.03
N PHE A 348 8.64 -1.14 -11.11
CA PHE A 348 8.38 -1.10 -9.67
C PHE A 348 9.53 -0.49 -8.86
N ARG A 349 10.50 0.15 -9.52
CA ARG A 349 11.61 0.86 -8.84
C ARG A 349 11.16 2.00 -7.93
N ASP A 350 10.00 2.58 -8.19
CA ASP A 350 9.40 3.62 -7.36
C ASP A 350 8.41 3.06 -6.31
N ARG A 351 8.41 1.73 -6.08
CA ARG A 351 7.61 1.08 -5.03
C ARG A 351 8.50 0.80 -3.80
N PRO A 352 7.94 0.80 -2.57
CA PRO A 352 6.51 0.86 -2.24
C PRO A 352 5.86 2.23 -2.46
N SER A 353 4.62 2.23 -2.98
CA SER A 353 3.89 3.45 -3.32
C SER A 353 3.39 4.18 -2.06
N PRO A 354 3.26 5.53 -2.07
CA PRO A 354 2.65 6.29 -0.97
C PRO A 354 1.23 5.80 -0.58
N TYR A 355 0.90 5.86 0.71
CA TYR A 355 -0.43 5.48 1.23
C TYR A 355 -1.54 6.44 0.80
N THR A 356 -1.22 7.73 0.62
CA THR A 356 -2.15 8.77 0.20
C THR A 356 -1.81 9.26 -1.19
N LEU A 357 -2.84 9.49 -2.00
CA LEU A 357 -2.68 10.17 -3.29
C LEU A 357 -2.13 11.58 -3.07
N VAL A 358 -1.09 11.93 -3.81
CA VAL A 358 -0.60 13.32 -3.85
C VAL A 358 -1.66 14.15 -4.58
N ALA A 359 -2.16 15.20 -3.94
CA ALA A 359 -3.14 16.10 -4.55
C ALA A 359 -2.58 16.66 -5.88
N GLY A 360 -3.26 16.38 -6.99
CA GLY A 360 -2.84 16.77 -8.35
C GLY A 360 -2.12 15.69 -9.16
N ALA A 361 -1.86 14.51 -8.58
CA ALA A 361 -1.40 13.35 -9.34
C ALA A 361 -2.59 12.62 -9.99
N ASN A 362 -2.57 12.46 -11.31
CA ASN A 362 -3.56 11.69 -12.08
C ASN A 362 -3.33 10.16 -11.93
N THR A 363 -3.09 9.68 -10.71
CA THR A 363 -2.72 8.28 -10.45
C THR A 363 -3.74 7.63 -9.53
N SER A 364 -4.19 6.42 -9.89
CA SER A 364 -5.08 5.61 -9.07
C SER A 364 -4.36 5.15 -7.78
N PRO A 365 -5.06 5.07 -6.63
CA PRO A 365 -4.44 4.71 -5.36
C PRO A 365 -3.93 3.27 -5.39
N THR A 366 -2.72 3.05 -4.87
CA THR A 366 -2.15 1.70 -4.75
C THR A 366 -2.74 1.01 -3.51
N LEU A 367 -3.42 -0.11 -3.74
CA LEU A 367 -3.97 -0.94 -2.68
C LEU A 367 -2.89 -1.90 -2.16
N LYS A 368 -2.79 -2.03 -0.85
CA LYS A 368 -1.75 -2.81 -0.17
C LYS A 368 -2.38 -3.96 0.58
N TYR A 369 -1.91 -5.18 0.31
CA TYR A 369 -2.43 -6.41 0.88
C TYR A 369 -1.32 -7.25 1.49
N ILE A 370 -1.61 -7.89 2.61
CA ILE A 370 -0.78 -8.92 3.22
C ILE A 370 -1.60 -10.20 3.24
N VAL A 371 -1.05 -11.29 2.74
CA VAL A 371 -1.60 -12.64 2.91
C VAL A 371 -0.62 -13.40 3.78
N LEU A 372 -0.96 -13.55 5.06
CA LEU A 372 -0.12 -14.18 6.07
C LEU A 372 -0.59 -15.61 6.33
N LEU A 373 0.31 -16.56 6.17
CA LEU A 373 0.03 -17.97 6.42
C LEU A 373 0.91 -18.51 7.56
N THR A 374 0.32 -19.36 8.40
CA THR A 374 1.03 -20.16 9.41
C THR A 374 0.31 -21.47 9.68
N ASP A 375 1.01 -22.48 10.16
CA ASP A 375 0.43 -23.74 10.64
C ASP A 375 0.55 -23.96 12.15
N GLY A 376 0.99 -22.93 12.90
CA GLY A 376 1.23 -23.00 14.34
C GLY A 376 1.15 -21.65 15.05
N GLN A 377 1.93 -21.52 16.12
CA GLN A 377 2.07 -20.33 16.96
C GLN A 377 3.51 -19.82 16.90
N ASN A 378 3.77 -18.59 17.36
CA ASN A 378 5.14 -18.11 17.49
C ASN A 378 5.95 -19.00 18.47
N SER A 379 7.17 -19.38 18.09
CA SER A 379 8.11 -20.08 18.95
C SER A 379 9.04 -19.11 19.68
N ALA A 380 9.68 -19.60 20.74
CA ALA A 380 10.80 -18.89 21.35
C ALA A 380 12.04 -18.98 20.42
N SER A 381 12.82 -17.91 20.39
CA SER A 381 14.08 -17.84 19.65
C SER A 381 15.21 -17.45 20.60
N CYS A 382 16.39 -18.03 20.39
CA CYS A 382 17.53 -17.78 21.26
C CYS A 382 18.82 -17.60 20.47
N ARG A 383 19.72 -16.81 21.04
CA ARG A 383 21.07 -16.52 20.54
C ARG A 383 22.11 -17.16 21.43
N LEU A 384 23.28 -17.42 20.87
CA LEU A 384 24.45 -17.67 21.70
C LEU A 384 24.87 -16.37 22.37
N ASN A 385 25.40 -16.47 23.59
CA ASN A 385 26.07 -15.34 24.22
C ASN A 385 27.19 -14.80 23.32
N ASP A 386 27.42 -13.49 23.37
CA ASP A 386 28.39 -12.82 22.50
C ASP A 386 29.80 -13.40 22.66
N GLU A 387 30.16 -13.94 23.83
CA GLU A 387 31.45 -14.61 24.09
C GLU A 387 31.73 -15.85 23.21
N PHE A 388 30.73 -16.36 22.50
CA PHE A 388 30.86 -17.52 21.61
C PHE A 388 30.75 -17.16 20.13
N ILE A 389 30.62 -15.88 19.80
CA ILE A 389 30.47 -15.35 18.45
C ILE A 389 31.22 -14.02 18.25
N ASP A 390 32.13 -13.63 19.16
CA ASP A 390 32.82 -12.33 19.13
C ASP A 390 33.99 -12.30 18.13
N THR A 391 34.41 -13.47 17.63
CA THR A 391 35.43 -13.60 16.59
C THR A 391 34.89 -14.25 15.30
N PRO A 392 35.46 -13.88 14.13
CA PRO A 392 35.11 -14.54 12.86
C PRO A 392 35.33 -16.06 12.87
N SER A 393 36.32 -16.56 13.63
CA SER A 393 36.57 -18.00 13.78
C SER A 393 35.47 -18.73 14.52
N GLU A 394 34.89 -18.11 15.54
CA GLU A 394 33.79 -18.69 16.31
C GLU A 394 32.48 -18.65 15.53
N MET A 395 32.23 -17.54 14.85
CA MET A 395 31.09 -17.43 13.95
C MET A 395 31.16 -18.47 12.82
N LEU A 396 32.35 -18.68 12.23
CA LEU A 396 32.59 -19.76 11.27
C LEU A 396 32.39 -21.14 11.89
N PHE A 397 32.77 -21.33 13.16
CA PHE A 397 32.54 -22.59 13.86
C PHE A 397 31.04 -22.88 13.96
N TRP A 398 30.23 -21.94 14.44
CA TRP A 398 28.79 -22.15 14.60
C TRP A 398 28.03 -22.20 13.27
N ALA A 399 28.51 -21.52 12.24
CA ALA A 399 27.99 -21.65 10.88
C ALA A 399 28.14 -23.08 10.32
N ASN A 400 29.11 -23.85 10.83
CA ASN A 400 29.41 -25.20 10.34
C ASN A 400 29.08 -26.32 11.34
N ASN A 401 28.78 -25.99 12.59
CA ASN A 401 28.54 -26.97 13.65
C ASN A 401 27.20 -26.69 14.32
N ASN A 402 26.29 -27.64 14.20
CA ASN A 402 24.99 -27.62 14.84
C ASN A 402 25.11 -27.59 16.37
N MET A 403 24.46 -26.63 17.03
CA MET A 403 24.62 -26.42 18.47
C MET A 403 24.13 -27.61 19.32
N PRO A 404 22.91 -28.14 19.10
CA PRO A 404 22.47 -29.38 19.75
C PRO A 404 23.46 -30.56 19.65
N PHE A 405 24.10 -30.75 18.48
CA PHE A 405 25.12 -31.80 18.31
C PHE A 405 26.38 -31.51 19.15
N VAL A 406 26.84 -30.26 19.14
CA VAL A 406 28.03 -29.81 19.88
C VAL A 406 27.83 -29.97 21.39
N GLY A 407 26.67 -29.58 21.91
CA GLY A 407 26.28 -29.78 23.31
C GLY A 407 26.20 -31.25 23.70
N ASN A 408 25.61 -32.08 22.84
CA ASN A 408 25.46 -33.52 23.10
C ASN A 408 26.78 -34.31 23.04
N ASN A 409 27.75 -33.91 22.19
CA ASN A 409 28.90 -34.75 21.86
C ASN A 409 30.29 -34.17 22.20
N ARG A 410 30.44 -32.87 22.41
CA ARG A 410 31.77 -32.24 22.47
C ARG A 410 32.01 -31.38 23.70
N PHE A 411 31.00 -30.65 24.13
CA PHE A 411 31.14 -29.72 25.24
C PHE A 411 29.93 -29.90 26.14
N GLY A 412 30.09 -30.56 27.29
CA GLY A 412 29.08 -30.60 28.36
C GLY A 412 28.80 -29.22 28.99
N ARG A 413 29.09 -28.14 28.26
CA ARG A 413 28.82 -26.74 28.54
C ARG A 413 27.55 -26.24 27.85
N PHE A 414 27.13 -26.80 26.71
CA PHE A 414 25.91 -26.36 26.01
C PHE A 414 24.75 -27.32 26.24
N GLY A 415 23.58 -26.78 26.52
CA GLY A 415 22.31 -27.50 26.47
C GLY A 415 21.95 -27.90 25.04
N THR A 416 20.97 -28.79 24.89
CA THR A 416 20.56 -29.30 23.57
C THR A 416 19.43 -28.49 22.94
N GLY A 417 19.21 -27.24 23.38
CA GLY A 417 18.18 -26.34 22.83
C GLY A 417 18.00 -25.08 23.67
N CYS A 418 17.07 -24.23 23.26
CA CYS A 418 16.63 -23.05 24.01
C CYS A 418 16.15 -23.39 25.42
N SER A 419 16.92 -23.03 26.44
CA SER A 419 16.58 -23.25 27.85
C SER A 419 16.99 -22.06 28.70
N SER A 420 16.08 -21.60 29.58
CA SER A 420 16.34 -20.47 30.48
C SER A 420 17.36 -20.78 31.58
N THR A 421 17.75 -22.06 31.71
CA THR A 421 18.79 -22.53 32.63
C THR A 421 20.18 -22.61 31.98
N ASP A 422 20.27 -22.47 30.66
CA ASP A 422 21.54 -22.48 29.93
C ASP A 422 22.14 -21.07 29.88
N THR A 423 23.21 -20.87 30.64
CA THR A 423 23.92 -19.58 30.72
C THR A 423 24.71 -19.22 29.48
N ASN A 424 24.83 -20.12 28.49
CA ASN A 424 25.55 -19.86 27.23
C ASN A 424 24.61 -19.36 26.13
N ILE A 425 23.30 -19.34 26.40
CA ILE A 425 22.24 -18.96 25.47
C ILE A 425 21.48 -17.78 26.07
N VAL A 426 21.09 -16.83 25.23
CA VAL A 426 20.25 -15.69 25.58
C VAL A 426 18.93 -15.82 24.84
N TYR A 427 17.80 -15.65 25.54
CA TYR A 427 16.51 -15.54 24.86
C TYR A 427 16.45 -14.22 24.12
N GLU A 428 16.26 -14.30 22.81
CA GLU A 428 15.89 -13.13 22.01
C GLU A 428 14.45 -12.74 22.35
N HIS A 429 13.57 -13.75 22.34
CA HIS A 429 12.18 -13.63 22.75
C HIS A 429 11.58 -14.98 23.10
N ASP A 430 10.53 -14.98 23.93
CA ASP A 430 9.60 -16.10 24.02
C ASP A 430 8.41 -15.97 23.03
N GLY A 431 7.53 -16.96 23.02
CA GLY A 431 6.35 -16.94 22.15
C GLY A 431 5.34 -15.84 22.50
N ALA A 432 5.21 -15.46 23.78
CA ALA A 432 4.26 -14.43 24.21
C ALA A 432 4.73 -13.02 23.85
N GLN A 433 6.03 -12.77 23.93
CA GLN A 433 6.66 -11.55 23.43
C GLN A 433 6.49 -11.44 21.91
N ALA A 434 6.75 -12.52 21.18
CA ALA A 434 6.54 -12.59 19.74
C ALA A 434 5.06 -12.35 19.34
N ASP A 435 4.10 -12.90 20.08
CA ASP A 435 2.67 -12.64 19.87
C ASP A 435 2.31 -11.16 20.11
N THR A 436 2.94 -10.53 21.09
CA THR A 436 2.77 -9.09 21.38
C THR A 436 3.29 -8.23 20.22
N TRP A 437 4.46 -8.58 19.68
CA TRP A 437 5.05 -7.89 18.53
C TRP A 437 4.26 -8.10 17.24
N LEU A 438 3.77 -9.32 17.00
CA LEU A 438 2.87 -9.61 15.89
C LEU A 438 1.59 -8.76 16.00
N SER A 439 0.94 -8.76 17.16
CA SER A 439 -0.27 -7.96 17.40
C SER A 439 -0.03 -6.47 17.16
N SER A 440 1.11 -5.95 17.61
CA SER A 440 1.53 -4.55 17.39
C SER A 440 1.72 -4.24 15.91
N THR A 441 2.40 -5.13 15.19
CA THR A 441 2.68 -4.98 13.76
C THR A 441 1.40 -5.04 12.93
N CYS A 442 0.50 -5.99 13.23
CA CYS A 442 -0.80 -6.08 12.59
C CYS A 442 -1.63 -4.82 12.87
N THR A 443 -1.59 -4.29 14.09
CA THR A 443 -2.28 -3.03 14.43
C THR A 443 -1.72 -1.85 13.63
N ALA A 444 -0.39 -1.72 13.54
CA ALA A 444 0.26 -0.70 12.74
C ALA A 444 -0.12 -0.79 11.25
N ALA A 445 -0.10 -2.00 10.67
CA ALA A 445 -0.51 -2.26 9.30
C ALA A 445 -1.97 -1.81 9.04
N LYS A 446 -2.88 -2.21 9.93
CA LYS A 446 -4.31 -1.88 9.83
C LYS A 446 -4.55 -0.38 9.93
N ASN A 447 -3.83 0.32 10.81
CA ASN A 447 -3.92 1.78 10.96
C ASN A 447 -3.44 2.54 9.72
N ARG A 448 -2.55 1.95 8.92
CA ARG A 448 -2.11 2.48 7.61
C ARG A 448 -3.03 2.09 6.44
N GLY A 449 -4.12 1.38 6.71
CA GLY A 449 -5.08 0.95 5.69
C GLY A 449 -4.67 -0.29 4.90
N ILE A 450 -3.60 -0.98 5.30
CA ILE A 450 -3.19 -2.27 4.72
C ILE A 450 -4.25 -3.32 5.06
N LYS A 451 -4.63 -4.14 4.08
CA LYS A 451 -5.58 -5.23 4.24
C LYS A 451 -4.83 -6.54 4.50
N VAL A 452 -5.01 -7.09 5.67
CA VAL A 452 -4.34 -8.29 6.19
C VAL A 452 -5.32 -9.45 6.17
N TYR A 453 -5.01 -10.43 5.34
CA TYR A 453 -5.64 -11.74 5.26
C TYR A 453 -4.78 -12.73 6.01
N THR A 454 -5.39 -13.60 6.82
CA THR A 454 -4.66 -14.60 7.59
C THR A 454 -5.20 -16.00 7.33
N ILE A 455 -4.30 -16.96 7.13
CA ILE A 455 -4.63 -18.36 6.89
C ILE A 455 -3.91 -19.20 7.95
N SER A 456 -4.68 -19.94 8.74
CA SER A 456 -4.16 -20.91 9.70
C SER A 456 -4.37 -22.34 9.18
N VAL A 457 -3.27 -23.09 9.00
CA VAL A 457 -3.25 -24.48 8.53
C VAL A 457 -3.26 -25.48 9.71
N THR A 458 -3.94 -25.11 10.80
CA THR A 458 -4.12 -25.96 12.00
C THR A 458 -5.42 -26.77 11.97
N GLY A 459 -6.36 -26.41 11.10
CA GLY A 459 -7.64 -27.08 10.94
C GLY A 459 -8.45 -27.17 12.23
N ASN A 460 -8.85 -28.39 12.57
CA ASN A 460 -9.64 -28.70 13.78
C ASN A 460 -8.75 -29.18 14.94
N ASP A 461 -7.43 -29.01 14.87
CA ASP A 461 -6.53 -29.39 15.96
C ASP A 461 -6.92 -28.64 17.24
N THR A 462 -7.22 -29.37 18.30
CA THR A 462 -7.66 -28.83 19.60
C THR A 462 -6.50 -28.67 20.59
N SER A 463 -5.26 -28.90 20.17
CA SER A 463 -4.08 -28.57 20.97
C SER A 463 -4.09 -27.08 21.34
N GLN A 464 -3.54 -26.76 22.51
CA GLN A 464 -3.47 -25.36 22.97
C GLN A 464 -2.66 -24.52 21.99
N GLU A 465 -1.58 -25.06 21.45
CA GLU A 465 -0.74 -24.40 20.44
C GLU A 465 -1.53 -24.03 19.18
N ALA A 466 -2.37 -24.95 18.68
CA ALA A 466 -3.23 -24.67 17.54
C ALA A 466 -4.33 -23.65 17.86
N ILE A 467 -4.86 -23.65 19.08
CA ILE A 467 -5.86 -22.67 19.54
C ILE A 467 -5.23 -21.27 19.63
N ASP A 468 -4.05 -21.17 20.21
CA ASP A 468 -3.33 -19.90 20.38
C ASP A 468 -2.90 -19.34 19.04
N GLY A 469 -2.29 -20.17 18.17
CA GLY A 469 -1.95 -19.80 16.80
C GLY A 469 -3.15 -19.28 16.00
N ARG A 470 -4.30 -19.98 16.05
CA ARG A 470 -5.54 -19.49 15.40
C ARG A 470 -6.04 -18.18 15.99
N THR A 471 -5.89 -17.98 17.30
CA THR A 471 -6.37 -16.78 17.98
C THR A 471 -5.55 -15.57 17.57
N VAL A 472 -4.22 -15.69 17.56
CA VAL A 472 -3.31 -14.64 17.13
C VAL A 472 -3.53 -14.30 15.65
N MET A 473 -3.66 -15.31 14.78
CA MET A 473 -3.95 -15.10 13.35
C MET A 473 -5.30 -14.43 13.11
N ARG A 474 -6.35 -14.83 13.85
CA ARG A 474 -7.67 -14.19 13.76
C ARG A 474 -7.64 -12.72 14.18
N ASN A 475 -6.89 -12.39 15.22
CA ASN A 475 -6.77 -11.02 15.72
C ASN A 475 -5.93 -10.13 14.79
N CYS A 476 -4.99 -10.71 14.06
CA CYS A 476 -4.15 -9.99 13.11
C CYS A 476 -4.93 -9.50 11.87
N ALA A 477 -5.87 -10.31 11.35
CA ALA A 477 -6.72 -9.94 10.21
C ALA A 477 -7.50 -8.62 10.44
N ASN A 478 -7.88 -7.91 9.36
CA ASN A 478 -8.69 -6.69 9.53
C ASN A 478 -10.15 -7.00 9.88
N ASP A 479 -10.71 -8.08 9.35
CA ASP A 479 -12.11 -8.48 9.55
C ASP A 479 -12.22 -9.99 9.76
N PRO A 480 -13.21 -10.50 10.54
CA PRO A 480 -13.43 -11.93 10.72
C PRO A 480 -13.59 -12.72 9.41
N SER A 481 -14.08 -12.10 8.34
CA SER A 481 -14.21 -12.72 7.00
C SER A 481 -12.87 -12.88 6.25
N GLN A 482 -11.80 -12.25 6.75
CA GLN A 482 -10.45 -12.31 6.18
C GLN A 482 -9.52 -13.28 6.93
N PHE A 483 -10.06 -13.98 7.94
CA PHE A 483 -9.39 -15.08 8.63
C PHE A 483 -9.93 -16.41 8.11
N PHE A 484 -9.02 -17.29 7.70
CA PHE A 484 -9.35 -18.63 7.24
C PHE A 484 -8.65 -19.68 8.11
N ALA A 485 -9.41 -20.63 8.64
CA ALA A 485 -8.87 -21.81 9.30
C ALA A 485 -9.11 -23.04 8.41
N THR A 486 -8.06 -23.84 8.19
CA THR A 486 -8.11 -24.99 7.29
C THR A 486 -7.21 -26.13 7.76
N THR A 487 -7.57 -27.37 7.44
CA THR A 487 -6.68 -28.53 7.58
C THR A 487 -5.62 -28.61 6.46
N GLY A 488 -5.73 -27.77 5.43
CA GLY A 488 -4.87 -27.73 4.24
C GLY A 488 -5.56 -28.19 2.95
N ALA A 489 -6.58 -29.06 3.05
CA ALA A 489 -7.18 -29.70 1.87
C ALA A 489 -7.94 -28.73 0.93
N ASN A 490 -8.40 -27.58 1.42
CA ASN A 490 -9.13 -26.58 0.64
C ASN A 490 -8.33 -25.29 0.42
N LEU A 491 -6.99 -25.31 0.58
CA LEU A 491 -6.14 -24.12 0.41
C LEU A 491 -6.33 -23.43 -0.94
N GLY A 492 -6.39 -24.18 -2.05
CA GLY A 492 -6.63 -23.59 -3.37
C GLY A 492 -7.93 -22.76 -3.45
N SER A 493 -9.01 -23.22 -2.82
CA SER A 493 -10.27 -22.47 -2.77
C SER A 493 -10.18 -21.20 -1.90
N ILE A 494 -9.39 -21.23 -0.82
CA ILE A 494 -9.17 -20.07 0.05
C ILE A 494 -8.36 -19.02 -0.70
N PHE A 495 -7.25 -19.42 -1.33
CA PHE A 495 -6.42 -18.50 -2.11
C PHE A 495 -7.18 -17.89 -3.29
N SER A 496 -8.00 -18.69 -3.99
CA SER A 496 -8.87 -18.17 -5.05
C SER A 496 -9.87 -17.13 -4.51
N ALA A 497 -10.50 -17.39 -3.36
CA ALA A 497 -11.43 -16.43 -2.75
C ALA A 497 -10.72 -15.13 -2.33
N ILE A 498 -9.48 -15.20 -1.84
CA ILE A 498 -8.67 -14.02 -1.51
C ILE A 498 -8.32 -13.24 -2.79
N ALA A 499 -7.88 -13.92 -3.86
CA ALA A 499 -7.59 -13.28 -5.13
C ALA A 499 -8.82 -12.56 -5.72
N ASP A 500 -9.99 -13.21 -5.65
CA ASP A 500 -11.26 -12.62 -6.07
C ASP A 500 -11.55 -11.35 -5.26
N GLN A 501 -11.44 -11.39 -3.92
CA GLN A 501 -11.68 -10.21 -3.07
C GLN A 501 -10.66 -9.07 -3.29
N ILE A 502 -9.40 -9.40 -3.57
CA ILE A 502 -8.36 -8.41 -3.91
C ILE A 502 -8.71 -7.70 -5.22
N THR A 503 -9.38 -8.40 -6.13
CA THR A 503 -9.76 -7.91 -7.47
C THR A 503 -11.20 -7.37 -7.56
N GLU A 504 -11.95 -7.25 -6.46
CA GLU A 504 -13.33 -6.72 -6.44
C GLU A 504 -13.46 -5.18 -6.65
N LEU A 505 -14.66 -4.73 -7.08
CA LEU A 505 -15.04 -3.35 -7.45
C LEU A 505 -14.81 -2.32 -6.33
N ARG A 506 -14.06 -1.23 -6.61
CA ARG A 506 -13.97 -0.05 -5.73
C ARG A 506 -13.86 1.27 -6.50
N LEU A 507 -14.62 2.25 -6.05
CA LEU A 507 -14.53 3.64 -6.53
C LEU A 507 -13.16 4.25 -6.19
N THR A 508 -12.55 4.91 -7.17
CA THR A 508 -11.39 5.79 -6.99
C THR A 508 -11.82 7.18 -7.46
N GLN A 509 -11.84 8.17 -6.57
CA GLN A 509 -12.17 9.57 -6.92
C GLN A 509 -10.93 10.33 -7.35
#